data_AF-A0A7V0NE82-F1
#
_entry.id   AF-A0A7V0NE82-F1
#
_cell.length_a   1.000
_cell.length_b   1.000
_cell.length_c   1.000
_cell.angle_alpha   90.00
_cell.angle_beta   90.00
_cell.angle_gamma   90.00
#
_symmetry.space_group_name_H-M   'P 1'
#
loop_
_entity.id
_entity.type
_entity.pdbx_description
1 polymer ?
#
loop_
_entity_poly.entity_id
_entity_poly.type
_entity_poly.pdbx_seq_one_letter_code
_entity_poly.pdbx_strand_id
1 'polypeptide(L)' 'MYRKNLLILLFSLFFLFACGYKFQVRPEYFKSEWHTIYIPPWKNFTSETALGELLAYKLRYKLSQGNFLIPVYD' A
#
# COMPACT_ATOMS: atom_id res chain seq x y z
N MET A 1 -33.16 -18.12 16.03
CA MET A 1 -32.11 -17.09 16.20
C MET A 1 -30.88 -17.29 15.31
N TYR A 2 -30.46 -18.53 14.99
CA TYR A 2 -29.28 -18.80 14.15
C TYR A 2 -29.28 -18.20 12.73
N ARG A 3 -30.43 -18.22 12.02
CA ARG A 3 -30.51 -17.71 10.63
C ARG A 3 -30.25 -16.19 10.51
N LYS A 4 -30.67 -15.40 11.51
CA LYS A 4 -30.42 -13.95 11.54
C LYS A 4 -28.93 -13.66 11.72
N ASN A 5 -28.27 -14.40 12.60
CA ASN A 5 -26.83 -14.25 12.86
C ASN A 5 -25.98 -14.69 11.64
N LEU A 6 -26.41 -15.74 10.93
CA LEU A 6 -25.77 -16.19 9.70
C LEU A 6 -25.81 -15.11 8.60
N LEU A 7 -26.97 -14.46 8.42
CA LEU A 7 -27.11 -13.37 7.44
C LEU A 7 -26.23 -12.16 7.77
N ILE A 8 -26.14 -11.80 9.05
CA ILE A 8 -25.28 -10.69 9.51
C ILE A 8 -23.79 -11.03 9.26
N LEU A 9 -23.38 -12.27 9.52
CA LEU A 9 -22.02 -12.75 9.24
C LEU A 9 -21.72 -12.71 7.74
N LEU A 10 -22.65 -13.16 6.89
CA LEU A 10 -22.48 -13.18 5.44
C LEU A 10 -22.40 -11.78 4.86
N PHE A 11 -23.23 -10.86 5.37
CA PHE A 11 -23.25 -9.47 4.97
C PHE A 11 -21.94 -8.78 5.35
N SER A 12 -21.48 -8.94 6.60
CA SER A 12 -20.21 -8.35 7.05
C SER A 12 -18.99 -8.86 6.26
N LEU A 13 -18.95 -10.16 5.91
CA LEU A 13 -17.93 -10.71 5.00
C LEU A 13 -17.96 -10.06 3.62
N PHE A 14 -19.14 -9.77 3.06
CA PHE A 14 -19.28 -9.12 1.76
C PHE A 14 -18.75 -7.67 1.78
N PHE A 15 -18.97 -6.92 2.85
CA PHE A 15 -18.45 -5.55 2.99
C PHE A 15 -16.92 -5.50 3.15
N LEU A 16 -16.29 -6.56 3.69
CA LEU A 16 -14.83 -6.62 3.78
C LEU A 16 -14.17 -6.72 2.39
N PHE A 17 -14.87 -7.26 1.38
CA PHE A 17 -14.39 -7.30 -0.02
C PHE A 17 -14.76 -6.04 -0.83
N ALA A 18 -15.48 -5.08 -0.26
CA ALA A 18 -15.89 -3.84 -0.95
C ALA A 18 -14.77 -2.78 -1.03
N CYS A 19 -13.65 -3.00 -0.35
CA CYS A 19 -12.43 -2.24 -0.62
C CYS A 19 -11.88 -2.75 -1.96
N GLY A 20 -12.23 -2.09 -3.07
CA GLY A 20 -11.90 -2.47 -4.45
C GLY A 20 -10.41 -2.50 -4.80
N TYR A 21 -9.54 -2.59 -3.81
CA TYR A 21 -8.11 -2.75 -3.94
C TYR A 21 -7.79 -4.21 -4.26
N LYS A 22 -7.27 -4.44 -5.46
CA LYS A 22 -6.61 -5.71 -5.78
C LYS A 22 -5.15 -5.58 -5.38
N PHE A 23 -4.63 -6.56 -4.64
CA PHE A 23 -3.19 -6.67 -4.44
C PHE A 23 -2.52 -6.87 -5.80
N GLN A 24 -1.69 -5.91 -6.18
CA GLN A 24 -0.92 -6.03 -7.41
C GLN A 24 0.12 -7.12 -7.20
N VAL A 25 0.17 -8.07 -8.14
CA VAL A 25 1.18 -9.14 -8.15
C VAL A 25 2.57 -8.51 -8.19
N ARG A 26 3.56 -9.17 -7.57
CA ARG A 26 4.95 -8.74 -7.64
C ARG A 26 5.34 -8.50 -9.11
N PRO A 27 5.93 -7.35 -9.46
CA PRO A 27 6.30 -7.07 -10.86
C PRO A 27 7.26 -8.13 -11.41
N GLU A 28 7.11 -8.52 -12.67
CA GLU A 28 7.97 -9.54 -13.32
C GLU A 28 9.45 -9.17 -13.33
N TYR A 29 9.75 -7.87 -13.40
CA TYR A 29 11.11 -7.34 -13.40
C TYR A 29 11.71 -7.17 -11.99
N PHE A 30 10.97 -7.53 -10.93
CA PHE A 30 11.49 -7.46 -9.57
C PHE A 30 12.58 -8.52 -9.38
N LYS A 31 13.80 -8.06 -9.10
CA LYS A 31 14.92 -8.94 -8.79
C LYS A 31 15.11 -9.03 -7.28
N SER A 32 15.21 -10.25 -6.76
CA SER A 32 15.38 -10.48 -5.32
C SER A 32 16.71 -9.98 -4.77
N GLU A 33 17.72 -9.83 -5.62
CA GLU A 33 19.01 -9.23 -5.23
C GLU A 33 18.98 -7.71 -5.06
N TRP A 34 17.84 -7.05 -5.28
CA TRP A 34 17.75 -5.61 -5.04
C TRP A 34 17.65 -5.34 -3.55
N HIS A 35 18.65 -4.63 -3.03
CA HIS A 35 18.71 -4.19 -1.64
C HIS A 35 18.46 -2.68 -1.51
N THR A 36 18.42 -1.94 -2.62
CA THR A 36 18.21 -0.49 -2.64
C THR A 36 17.01 -0.17 -3.53
N ILE A 37 16.11 0.69 -3.04
CA ILE A 37 14.95 1.15 -3.82
C ILE A 37 14.93 2.68 -3.81
N TYR A 38 14.84 3.26 -5.01
CA TYR A 38 14.53 4.67 -5.18
C TYR A 38 13.01 4.88 -5.25
N ILE A 39 12.50 5.76 -4.39
CA ILE A 39 11.08 6.15 -4.40
C ILE A 39 11.05 7.66 -4.61
N PRO A 40 10.66 8.15 -5.80
CA PRO A 40 10.47 9.58 -6.02
C PRO A 40 9.20 10.09 -5.33
N PRO A 41 9.07 11.41 -5.09
CA PRO A 41 7.80 12.03 -4.74
C PRO A 41 6.70 11.65 -5.73
N TRP A 42 5.53 11.28 -5.24
CA TRP A 42 4.44 10.86 -6.10
C TRP A 42 3.83 12.07 -6.81
N LYS A 43 3.54 11.97 -8.12
CA LYS A 43 2.84 13.02 -8.85
C LYS A 43 1.43 13.17 -8.31
N ASN A 44 1.16 14.26 -7.59
CA ASN A 44 -0.16 14.49 -7.04
C ASN A 44 -1.12 15.03 -8.11
N PHE A 45 -2.24 14.33 -8.31
CA PHE A 45 -3.33 14.75 -9.20
C PHE A 45 -4.49 15.39 -8.43
N THR A 46 -4.39 15.50 -7.11
CA THR A 46 -5.37 16.16 -6.24
C THR A 46 -4.95 17.60 -5.95
N SER A 47 -5.83 18.39 -5.34
CA SER A 47 -5.55 19.77 -4.92
C SER A 47 -4.65 19.88 -3.68
N GLU A 48 -4.31 18.76 -3.04
CA GLU A 48 -3.48 18.77 -1.82
C GLU A 48 -2.02 19.11 -2.16
N THR A 49 -1.43 20.07 -1.47
CA THR A 49 -0.11 20.59 -1.87
C THR A 49 1.08 19.70 -1.46
N ALA A 50 0.89 18.74 -0.53
CA ALA A 50 1.98 17.93 0.04
C ALA A 50 1.75 16.41 0.01
N LEU A 51 0.63 15.94 -0.55
CA LEU A 51 0.25 14.53 -0.50
C LEU A 51 1.29 13.62 -1.18
N GLY A 52 1.88 14.09 -2.29
CA GLY A 52 2.89 13.33 -3.04
C GLY A 52 4.15 13.04 -2.23
N GLU A 53 4.64 14.04 -1.49
CA GLU A 53 5.78 13.92 -0.59
C GLU A 53 5.44 13.07 0.63
N LEU A 54 4.26 13.29 1.23
CA LEU A 54 3.82 12.53 2.39
C LEU A 54 3.71 11.02 2.09
N LEU A 55 3.17 10.67 0.92
CA LEU A 55 3.07 9.29 0.46
C LEU A 55 4.46 8.69 0.21
N ALA A 56 5.33 9.41 -0.48
CA ALA A 56 6.69 8.96 -0.75
C ALA A 56 7.48 8.74 0.55
N TYR A 57 7.39 9.68 1.50
CA TYR A 57 8.01 9.58 2.82
C TYR A 57 7.49 8.36 3.60
N LYS A 58 6.17 8.18 3.68
CA LYS A 58 5.57 7.03 4.39
C LYS A 58 5.98 5.70 3.77
N LEU A 59 6.07 5.64 2.44
CA LEU A 59 6.48 4.43 1.73
C LEU A 59 7.97 4.11 1.97
N ARG A 60 8.84 5.12 1.87
CA ARG A 60 10.28 5.02 2.21
C ARG A 60 10.46 4.51 3.63
N TYR A 61 9.80 5.14 4.60
CA TYR A 61 9.84 4.74 6.00
C TYR A 61 9.38 3.29 6.20
N LYS A 62 8.28 2.87 5.57
CA LYS A 62 7.79 1.49 5.69
C LYS A 62 8.78 0.47 5.12
N LEU A 63 9.42 0.77 4.00
CA LEU A 63 10.40 -0.12 3.38
C LEU A 63 11.73 -0.14 4.12
N SER A 64 12.14 0.97 4.76
CA SER A 64 13.35 1.02 5.58
C SER A 64 13.24 0.20 6.87
N GLN A 65 12.02 -0.11 7.34
CA GLN A 65 11.81 -1.08 8.43
C GLN A 65 12.02 -2.54 7.96
N GLY A 66 12.10 -2.78 6.66
CA GLY A 66 12.46 -4.07 6.08
C GLY A 66 13.96 -4.14 5.77
N ASN A 67 14.32 -5.00 4.82
CA ASN A 67 15.72 -5.20 4.39
C ASN A 67 16.14 -4.27 3.23
N PHE A 68 15.39 -3.19 2.97
CA PHE A 68 15.70 -2.26 1.89
C PHE A 68 16.42 -1.03 2.41
N LEU A 69 17.55 -0.71 1.79
CA LEU A 69 18.27 0.54 1.94
C LEU A 69 17.55 1.64 1.15
N ILE A 70 17.20 2.72 1.85
CA ILE A 70 16.60 3.90 1.24
C ILE A 70 17.65 5.00 1.17
N PRO A 71 17.96 5.55 -0.02
CA PRO A 71 18.87 6.67 -0.14
C PRO A 71 18.27 7.90 0.56
N VAL A 72 19.05 8.52 1.44
CA VAL A 72 18.76 9.83 2.03
C VAL A 72 19.39 10.87 1.11
N TYR A 73 18.60 11.87 0.72
CA TYR A 73 19.06 12.99 -0.08
C TYR A 73 19.18 14.21 0.85
N ASP A 74 20.38 14.79 0.90
CA ASP A 74 20.66 16.07 1.56
C ASP A 74 20.21 17.26 0.70
#